data_AF-A0A5C5Y4K3-F1
#
_entry.id   AF-A0A5C5Y4K3-F1
#
_cell.length_a   1.000
_cell.length_b   1.000
_cell.length_c   1.000
_cell.angle_alpha   90.00
_cell.angle_beta   90.00
_cell.angle_gamma   90.00
#
_symmetry.space_group_name_H-M   'P 1'
#
loop_
_entity.id
_entity.type
_entity.pdbx_description
1 polymer ?
#
loop_
_entity_poly.entity_id
_entity_poly.type
_entity_poly.pdbx_seq_one_letter_code
_entity_poly.pdbx_strand_id
1 'polypeptide(L)'
;MAIASDRTAPPCCPSAAEHETNSGALPDRHAPSRTAAAPPSCSPAQRWIFTALGLMVGWHLAYEGIAKWLTPGWTSAGYLETASGPMAEMWQRLARSSDWVAWIDGLNIAALVLIGLCLMTGFAQRLAATVGMVLLLTYYSVRPPWTATDVGFASEGHYLLINKTLVEAMVLGLIAATPTSWTFSIWRLVRQSFAKYAAGVSVPASVNHDAPADSPQRRTIVKNLISIPVIGTMAFAIAKQHGWQSHEEDDLRRHVDGNSEPTVKVTQAADLSQLKRPIPAGKIGDIEIGRIICGGNLISGFAHSRDLIYVSQFLKNYFTSNKVLDTFWLCEQCGINTTAVSARPEPVALLQDYWKRGGTMKWIAPVYPQDDDYRSNIDFAIDNGASAAMIMGNVGDRWARAGKYDLMATTIDYIKSRGVPAGLAGHELATVQGAEQHRCGADFYMKTLHCRDYWSWKPEQKKDKLIIDNYSVDNYWERTPEETIQYMESIDKPWIAFKTLAAGAVHPKKGFRYAFENGADFICVGMFDYQIIEDANILTAVLDDPKLNRRRRWIA
;
A
#
# COMPACT_ATOMS: atom_id res chain seq x y z
N MET A 1 -39.99 59.59 59.58
CA MET A 1 -39.85 60.07 60.98
C MET A 1 -38.43 59.67 61.38
N ALA A 2 -37.40 60.51 61.17
CA ALA A 2 -36.98 61.63 62.00
C ALA A 2 -36.87 61.27 63.50
N ILE A 3 -35.88 61.65 64.32
CA ILE A 3 -34.60 62.40 64.26
C ILE A 3 -33.96 62.14 65.66
N ALA A 4 -32.64 61.97 65.70
CA ALA A 4 -31.62 62.43 66.69
C ALA A 4 -31.69 62.25 68.25
N SER A 5 -30.45 62.15 68.75
CA SER A 5 -29.87 62.77 69.99
C SER A 5 -30.07 62.02 71.31
N ASP A 6 -29.18 62.02 72.31
CA ASP A 6 -27.92 62.73 72.59
C ASP A 6 -27.24 62.09 73.85
N ARG A 7 -25.97 62.46 74.12
CA ARG A 7 -25.24 62.48 75.44
C ARG A 7 -24.85 61.13 76.10
N THR A 8 -23.70 60.90 76.75
CA THR A 8 -22.65 61.77 77.38
C THR A 8 -21.42 60.91 77.78
N ALA A 9 -20.21 61.48 77.71
CA ALA A 9 -18.92 61.00 78.30
C ALA A 9 -18.86 61.25 79.83
N PRO A 10 -17.80 60.92 80.64
CA PRO A 10 -16.36 61.32 80.49
C PRO A 10 -15.34 60.35 81.20
N PRO A 11 -14.10 60.72 81.64
CA PRO A 11 -13.02 61.59 81.11
C PRO A 11 -11.58 60.95 81.13
N CYS A 12 -10.60 61.74 80.65
CA CYS A 12 -9.20 61.92 81.14
C CYS A 12 -8.02 61.55 80.20
N CYS A 13 -7.46 62.63 79.64
CA CYS A 13 -6.14 62.89 79.01
C CYS A 13 -4.94 62.73 80.00
N PRO A 14 -3.63 63.01 79.66
CA PRO A 14 -3.14 63.80 78.51
C PRO A 14 -1.80 63.42 77.82
N SER A 15 -1.66 64.00 76.60
CA SER A 15 -0.52 64.68 75.95
C SER A 15 0.87 64.04 75.84
N ALA A 16 1.39 64.00 74.60
CA ALA A 16 2.40 64.96 74.12
C ALA A 16 2.54 64.90 72.58
N ALA A 17 2.18 66.00 71.91
CA ALA A 17 2.77 66.43 70.65
C ALA A 17 4.14 67.08 70.96
N GLU A 18 5.11 67.32 70.09
CA GLU A 18 5.13 67.81 68.71
C GLU A 18 6.53 67.48 68.12
N HIS A 19 6.63 67.35 66.79
CA HIS A 19 7.65 68.07 66.02
C HIS A 19 7.30 68.01 64.53
N GLU A 20 6.77 69.12 64.02
CA GLU A 20 6.73 69.44 62.60
C GLU A 20 8.14 69.81 62.12
N THR A 21 8.56 69.25 60.98
CA THR A 21 9.35 69.99 60.00
C THR A 21 8.80 69.72 58.61
N ASN A 22 8.28 70.77 57.99
CA ASN A 22 7.79 70.82 56.62
C ASN A 22 8.91 71.38 55.73
N SER A 23 9.40 70.62 54.75
CA SER A 23 10.19 71.18 53.65
C SER A 23 10.01 70.40 52.35
N GLY A 24 9.61 71.14 51.31
CA GLY A 24 10.12 70.95 49.95
C GLY A 24 9.55 69.81 49.12
N ALA A 25 8.56 70.16 48.29
CA ALA A 25 8.06 69.34 47.20
C ALA A 25 9.13 68.96 46.14
N LEU A 26 9.14 67.68 45.75
CA LEU A 26 9.56 67.17 44.44
C LEU A 26 8.52 66.11 44.03
N PRO A 27 7.86 66.21 42.86
CA PRO A 27 6.87 65.22 42.45
C PRO A 27 7.57 63.96 41.92
N ASP A 28 7.47 62.87 42.67
CA ASP A 28 7.94 61.55 42.24
C ASP A 28 7.17 61.10 41.01
N ARG A 29 7.89 60.98 39.89
CA ARG A 29 7.42 60.34 38.65
C ARG A 29 7.39 58.82 38.85
N HIS A 30 6.43 58.32 39.61
CA HIS A 30 6.10 56.90 39.56
C HIS A 30 5.01 56.66 38.50
N ALA A 31 5.48 56.42 37.28
CA ALA A 31 4.69 55.75 36.25
C ALA A 31 4.20 54.39 36.80
N PRO A 32 2.95 53.97 36.54
CA PRO A 32 2.51 52.64 36.92
C PRO A 32 3.35 51.61 36.18
N SER A 33 4.12 50.82 36.94
CA SER A 33 4.81 49.66 36.42
C SER A 33 3.75 48.73 35.80
N ARG A 34 3.90 48.44 34.51
CA ARG A 34 3.15 47.36 33.86
C ARG A 34 3.45 46.09 34.63
N THR A 35 2.50 45.64 35.45
CA THR A 35 2.49 44.29 35.98
C THR A 35 2.47 43.34 34.79
N ALA A 36 3.62 42.76 34.47
CA ALA A 36 3.71 41.68 33.51
C ALA A 36 2.79 40.58 34.02
N ALA A 37 1.72 40.29 33.29
CA ALA A 37 0.81 39.19 33.60
C ALA A 37 1.63 37.92 33.86
N ALA A 38 1.39 37.27 35.00
CA ALA A 38 2.05 36.01 35.34
C ALA A 38 1.87 35.03 34.17
N PRO A 39 2.93 34.31 33.74
CA PRO A 39 2.81 33.39 32.62
C PRO A 39 1.75 32.32 32.91
N PRO A 40 0.93 31.94 31.93
CA PRO A 40 -0.15 30.98 32.15
C PRO A 40 0.38 29.68 32.77
N SER A 41 -0.22 29.26 33.88
CA SER A 41 0.16 28.06 34.62
C SER A 41 -0.41 26.82 33.93
N CYS A 42 0.48 25.96 33.41
CA CYS A 42 0.10 24.71 32.75
C CYS A 42 -0.05 23.57 33.76
N SER A 43 -1.21 22.90 33.74
CA SER A 43 -1.54 21.80 34.65
C SER A 43 -0.64 20.58 34.43
N PRO A 44 -0.43 19.72 35.44
CA PRO A 44 0.37 18.50 35.28
C PRO A 44 -0.09 17.60 34.13
N ALA A 45 -1.40 17.52 33.89
CA ALA A 45 -1.99 16.75 32.79
C ALA A 45 -1.64 17.36 31.42
N GLN A 46 -1.76 18.68 31.28
CA GLN A 46 -1.39 19.38 30.05
C GLN A 46 0.10 19.18 29.72
N ARG A 47 0.98 19.20 30.73
CA ARG A 47 2.41 18.94 30.51
C ARG A 47 2.69 17.55 29.96
N TRP A 48 1.98 16.53 30.44
CA TRP A 48 2.08 15.18 29.90
C TRP A 48 1.57 15.10 28.47
N ILE A 49 0.45 15.74 28.16
CA ILE A 49 -0.13 15.77 26.81
C ILE A 49 0.85 16.40 25.81
N PHE A 50 1.39 17.58 26.11
CA PHE A 50 2.34 18.25 25.21
C PHE A 50 3.66 17.48 25.06
N THR A 51 4.11 16.81 26.13
CA THR A 51 5.29 15.94 26.07
C THR A 51 5.02 14.73 25.18
N ALA A 52 3.86 14.08 25.34
CA ALA A 52 3.46 12.94 24.52
C ALA A 52 3.31 13.32 23.05
N LEU A 53 2.65 14.44 22.74
CA LEU A 53 2.52 14.96 21.37
C LEU A 53 3.89 15.18 20.72
N GLY A 54 4.82 15.83 21.43
CA GLY A 54 6.19 16.03 20.94
C GLY A 54 6.93 14.72 20.68
N LEU A 55 6.78 13.73 21.56
CA LEU A 55 7.39 12.41 21.40
C LEU A 55 6.77 11.61 20.24
N MET A 56 5.45 11.64 20.08
CA MET A 56 4.74 10.90 19.04
C MET A 56 5.01 11.47 17.64
N VAL A 57 4.90 12.79 17.48
CA VAL A 57 5.22 13.45 16.20
C VAL A 57 6.71 13.35 15.92
N GLY A 58 7.55 13.52 16.94
CA GLY A 58 8.99 13.35 16.81
C GLY A 58 9.39 11.94 16.39
N TRP A 59 8.74 10.92 16.97
CA TRP A 59 8.90 9.53 16.56
C TRP A 59 8.51 9.35 15.10
N HIS A 60 7.32 9.79 14.70
CA HIS A 60 6.82 9.61 13.34
C HIS A 60 7.78 10.22 12.31
N LEU A 61 8.17 11.49 12.47
CA LEU A 61 9.09 12.17 11.54
C LEU A 61 10.48 11.52 11.53
N ALA A 62 11.04 11.18 12.69
CA ALA A 62 12.36 10.53 12.76
C ALA A 62 12.35 9.16 12.07
N TYR A 63 11.33 8.34 12.35
CA TYR A 63 11.18 7.02 11.75
C TYR A 63 10.99 7.12 10.23
N GLU A 64 10.13 8.03 9.76
CA GLU A 64 9.92 8.27 8.34
C GLU A 64 11.21 8.68 7.62
N GLY A 65 12.06 9.50 8.24
CA GLY A 65 13.37 9.87 7.69
C GLY A 65 14.35 8.70 7.68
N ILE A 66 14.44 7.94 8.79
CA ILE A 66 15.34 6.78 8.89
C ILE A 66 14.93 5.68 7.91
N ALA A 67 13.63 5.40 7.76
CA ALA A 67 13.13 4.40 6.81
C ALA A 67 13.52 4.75 5.37
N LYS A 68 13.46 6.03 5.00
CA LYS A 68 13.90 6.53 3.68
C LYS A 68 15.40 6.39 3.51
N TRP A 69 16.19 6.72 4.53
CA TRP A 69 17.64 6.51 4.52
C TRP A 69 18.00 5.04 4.29
N LEU A 70 17.33 4.12 5.00
CA LEU A 70 17.62 2.70 4.95
C LEU A 70 17.06 1.98 3.71
N THR A 71 16.25 2.65 2.89
CA THR A 71 15.67 2.08 1.67
C THR A 71 16.60 2.37 0.48
N PRO A 72 17.26 1.36 -0.11
CA PRO A 72 18.13 1.57 -1.26
C PRO A 72 17.36 2.17 -2.44
N GLY A 73 17.87 3.25 -3.01
CA GLY A 73 17.26 3.90 -4.17
C GLY A 73 15.98 4.69 -3.87
N TRP A 74 15.64 4.95 -2.60
CA TRP A 74 14.49 5.81 -2.27
C TRP A 74 14.65 7.20 -2.91
N THR A 75 13.57 7.70 -3.51
CA THR A 75 13.55 9.03 -4.12
C THR A 75 12.18 9.70 -4.03
N SER A 76 12.16 11.03 -3.98
CA SER A 76 10.96 11.88 -4.06
C SER A 76 10.50 12.15 -5.50
N ALA A 77 11.24 11.71 -6.53
CA ALA A 77 10.94 12.01 -7.94
C ALA A 77 9.48 11.71 -8.32
N GLY A 78 9.00 10.48 -8.06
CA GLY A 78 7.62 10.09 -8.39
C GLY A 78 6.56 10.85 -7.57
N TYR A 79 6.89 11.27 -6.36
CA TYR A 79 6.00 12.11 -5.55
C TYR A 79 5.86 13.51 -6.14
N LEU A 80 6.95 14.11 -6.62
CA LEU A 80 6.96 15.43 -7.25
C LEU A 80 6.39 15.41 -8.69
N GLU A 81 6.57 14.32 -9.43
CA GLU A 81 6.03 14.16 -10.79
C GLU A 81 4.50 14.11 -10.79
N THR A 82 3.91 13.54 -9.75
CA THR A 82 2.45 13.46 -9.56
C THR A 82 1.85 14.68 -8.86
N ALA A 83 2.62 15.78 -8.73
CA ALA A 83 2.14 17.01 -8.12
C ALA A 83 0.89 17.55 -8.83
N SER A 84 -0.05 18.10 -8.06
CA SER A 84 -1.33 18.63 -8.55
C SER A 84 -1.64 20.00 -7.96
N GLY A 85 -2.59 20.71 -8.58
CA GLY A 85 -3.00 22.04 -8.14
C GLY A 85 -2.11 23.18 -8.66
N PRO A 86 -2.19 24.38 -8.06
CA PRO A 86 -1.66 25.61 -8.66
C PRO A 86 -0.13 25.65 -8.76
N MET A 87 0.57 24.81 -8.00
CA MET A 87 2.03 24.72 -7.99
C MET A 87 2.55 23.46 -8.71
N ALA A 88 1.69 22.68 -9.35
CA ALA A 88 2.05 21.41 -9.98
C ALA A 88 3.21 21.55 -10.97
N GLU A 89 3.15 22.54 -11.85
CA GLU A 89 4.19 22.74 -12.88
C GLU A 89 5.57 23.02 -12.27
N MET A 90 5.62 23.77 -11.17
CA MET A 90 6.88 24.05 -10.46
C MET A 90 7.49 22.76 -9.89
N TRP A 91 6.69 21.94 -9.22
CA TRP A 91 7.13 20.67 -8.63
C TRP A 91 7.55 19.65 -9.68
N GLN A 92 6.77 19.53 -10.76
CA GLN A 92 7.08 18.65 -11.89
C GLN A 92 8.35 19.06 -12.63
N ARG A 93 8.63 20.36 -12.74
CA ARG A 93 9.91 20.86 -13.29
C ARG A 93 11.10 20.44 -12.43
N LEU A 94 10.96 20.47 -11.10
CA LEU A 94 11.99 19.98 -10.19
C LEU A 94 12.17 18.45 -10.31
N ALA A 95 11.08 17.70 -10.44
CA ALA A 95 11.10 16.24 -10.61
C ALA A 95 11.89 15.79 -11.86
N ARG A 96 11.86 16.59 -12.93
CA ARG A 96 12.57 16.29 -14.19
C ARG A 96 14.09 16.52 -14.13
N SER A 97 14.60 17.15 -13.07
CA SER A 97 16.03 17.40 -12.90
C SER A 97 16.62 16.47 -11.85
N SER A 98 17.48 15.55 -12.29
CA SER A 98 18.15 14.57 -11.42
C SER A 98 18.95 15.23 -10.29
N ASP A 99 19.59 16.36 -10.57
CA ASP A 99 20.42 17.08 -9.59
C ASP A 99 19.54 17.68 -8.48
N TRP A 100 18.42 18.31 -8.85
CA TRP A 100 17.49 18.88 -7.88
C TRP A 100 16.82 17.80 -7.03
N VAL A 101 16.42 16.68 -7.64
CA VAL A 101 15.84 15.54 -6.92
C VAL A 101 16.83 14.99 -5.89
N ALA A 102 18.11 14.81 -6.24
CA ALA A 102 19.11 14.31 -5.29
C ALA A 102 19.29 15.24 -4.08
N TRP A 103 19.30 16.56 -4.30
CA TRP A 103 19.34 17.55 -3.21
C TRP A 103 18.08 17.52 -2.36
N ILE A 104 16.91 17.43 -2.98
CA ILE A 104 15.62 17.35 -2.29
C ILE A 104 15.55 16.08 -1.44
N ASP A 105 15.98 14.93 -1.97
CA ASP A 105 15.98 13.65 -1.25
C ASP A 105 16.85 13.72 0.00
N GLY A 106 18.10 14.19 -0.14
CA GLY A 106 19.01 14.35 0.99
C GLY A 106 18.50 15.34 2.04
N LEU A 107 18.00 16.51 1.61
CA LEU A 107 17.45 17.53 2.50
C LEU A 107 16.20 17.03 3.21
N ASN A 108 15.33 16.31 2.51
CA ASN A 108 14.09 15.76 3.04
C ASN A 108 14.37 14.72 4.13
N ILE A 109 15.25 13.77 3.85
CA ILE A 109 15.68 12.75 4.82
C ILE A 109 16.31 13.42 6.04
N ALA A 110 17.27 14.33 5.83
CA ALA A 110 17.95 15.01 6.92
C ALA A 110 16.98 15.83 7.78
N ALA A 111 16.06 16.57 7.15
CA ALA A 111 15.06 17.37 7.85
C ALA A 111 14.16 16.49 8.73
N LEU A 112 13.59 15.42 8.18
CA LEU A 112 12.72 14.49 8.91
C LEU A 112 13.41 13.90 10.15
N VAL A 113 14.64 13.41 9.99
CA VAL A 113 15.43 12.84 11.09
C VAL A 113 15.76 13.90 12.14
N LEU A 114 16.31 15.05 11.73
CA LEU A 114 16.75 16.09 12.66
C LEU A 114 15.59 16.72 13.41
N ILE A 115 14.48 17.02 12.73
CA ILE A 115 13.26 17.53 13.36
C ILE A 115 12.74 16.52 14.37
N GLY A 116 12.62 15.25 13.97
CA GLY A 116 12.11 14.20 14.83
C GLY A 116 12.92 14.04 16.12
N LEU A 117 14.26 13.97 16.00
CA LEU A 117 15.17 13.90 17.14
C LEU A 117 15.11 15.14 18.04
N CYS A 118 15.01 16.34 17.47
CA CYS A 118 14.86 17.58 18.23
C CYS A 118 13.56 17.60 19.04
N LEU A 119 12.45 17.15 18.45
CA LEU A 119 11.16 17.04 19.15
C LEU A 119 11.20 16.00 20.27
N MET A 120 11.82 14.82 20.02
CA MET A 120 11.92 13.76 21.02
C MET A 120 12.81 14.14 22.20
N THR A 121 13.94 14.82 21.94
CA THR A 121 14.89 15.25 22.98
C THR A 121 14.49 16.56 23.66
N GLY A 122 13.57 17.32 23.04
CA GLY A 122 13.20 18.68 23.41
C GLY A 122 14.30 19.72 23.14
N PHE A 123 15.32 19.39 22.35
CA PHE A 123 16.32 20.34 21.87
C PHE A 123 15.70 21.22 20.78
N ALA A 124 15.87 22.54 20.88
CA ALA A 124 15.34 23.52 19.92
C ALA A 124 13.87 23.28 19.50
N GLN A 125 13.04 22.76 20.42
CA GLN A 125 11.73 22.16 20.11
C GLN A 125 10.80 23.09 19.30
N ARG A 126 10.77 24.39 19.61
CA ARG A 126 9.93 25.35 18.90
C ARG A 126 10.41 25.57 17.47
N LEU A 127 11.73 25.66 17.27
CA LEU A 127 12.32 25.79 15.94
C LEU A 127 12.07 24.52 15.11
N ALA A 128 12.34 23.35 15.69
CA ALA A 128 12.08 22.06 15.05
C ALA A 128 10.60 21.91 14.64
N ALA A 129 9.67 22.32 15.52
CA ALA A 129 8.26 22.30 15.23
C ALA A 129 7.87 23.27 14.10
N THR A 130 8.41 24.49 14.08
CA THR A 130 8.17 25.45 12.99
C THR A 130 8.70 24.94 11.65
N VAL A 131 9.94 24.42 11.62
CA VAL A 131 10.54 23.88 10.38
C VAL A 131 9.76 22.65 9.92
N GLY A 132 9.36 21.76 10.83
CA GLY A 132 8.53 20.61 10.50
C GLY A 132 7.14 20.98 9.98
N MET A 133 6.51 22.01 10.56
CA MET A 133 5.24 22.54 10.04
C MET A 133 5.40 23.03 8.60
N VAL A 134 6.45 23.80 8.32
CA VAL A 134 6.74 24.28 6.95
C VAL A 134 7.03 23.12 5.99
N LEU A 135 7.75 22.10 6.44
CA LEU A 135 8.02 20.90 5.65
C LEU A 135 6.71 20.16 5.29
N LEU A 136 5.83 19.92 6.26
CA LEU A 136 4.56 19.25 6.01
C LEU A 136 3.60 20.10 5.15
N LEU A 137 3.61 21.42 5.31
CA LEU A 137 2.87 22.32 4.42
C LEU A 137 3.42 22.30 2.99
N THR A 138 4.73 22.10 2.82
CA THR A 138 5.34 21.85 1.52
C THR A 138 4.78 20.57 0.90
N TYR A 139 4.74 19.45 1.62
CA TYR A 139 4.11 18.21 1.13
C TYR A 139 2.63 18.41 0.77
N TYR A 140 1.90 19.12 1.64
CA TYR A 140 0.51 19.47 1.39
C TYR A 140 0.34 20.28 0.09
N SER A 141 1.27 21.18 -0.23
CA SER A 141 1.25 21.99 -1.46
C SER A 141 1.60 21.21 -2.73
N VAL A 142 2.33 20.10 -2.61
CA VAL A 142 2.64 19.21 -3.75
C VAL A 142 1.36 18.50 -4.19
N ARG A 143 0.53 18.07 -3.24
CA ARG A 143 -0.71 17.34 -3.54
C ARG A 143 -1.87 17.75 -2.61
N PRO A 144 -2.52 18.90 -2.89
CA PRO A 144 -3.71 19.32 -2.15
C PRO A 144 -4.84 18.30 -2.32
N PRO A 145 -5.58 17.93 -1.26
CA PRO A 145 -6.65 16.94 -1.33
C PRO A 145 -7.76 17.27 -2.33
N TRP A 146 -8.09 18.55 -2.50
CA TRP A 146 -9.13 19.00 -3.43
C TRP A 146 -8.75 18.94 -4.91
N THR A 147 -7.47 18.72 -5.25
CA THR A 147 -6.98 18.59 -6.63
C THR A 147 -6.51 17.20 -6.98
N ALA A 148 -6.45 16.29 -6.01
CA ALA A 148 -5.99 14.93 -6.24
C ALA A 148 -7.00 14.19 -7.12
N THR A 149 -6.67 14.02 -8.39
CA THR A 149 -7.21 12.90 -9.18
C THR A 149 -6.58 11.62 -8.63
N ASP A 150 -7.38 10.58 -8.39
CA ASP A 150 -6.98 9.29 -7.82
C ASP A 150 -6.04 8.50 -8.76
N VAL A 151 -4.86 9.04 -9.03
CA VAL A 151 -3.83 8.42 -9.86
C VAL A 151 -2.60 8.13 -8.99
N GLY A 152 -2.22 6.85 -8.94
CA GLY A 152 -0.86 6.41 -8.65
C GLY A 152 -0.40 6.21 -7.20
N PHE A 153 -1.23 6.44 -6.18
CA PHE A 153 -0.87 6.11 -4.79
C PHE A 153 -2.09 5.65 -4.00
N ALA A 154 -1.91 4.72 -3.07
CA ALA A 154 -2.97 4.21 -2.20
C ALA A 154 -3.69 5.39 -1.50
N SER A 155 -4.93 5.67 -1.94
CA SER A 155 -5.78 6.66 -1.32
C SER A 155 -6.21 6.14 0.06
N GLU A 156 -5.61 6.67 1.12
CA GLU A 156 -5.97 6.36 2.51
C GLU A 156 -7.33 6.95 2.94
N GLY A 157 -8.06 7.62 2.04
CA GLY A 157 -9.39 8.17 2.31
C GLY A 157 -9.80 9.32 1.37
N HIS A 158 -11.08 9.69 1.42
CA HIS A 158 -11.64 10.81 0.67
C HIS A 158 -11.54 12.10 1.50
N TYR A 159 -10.49 12.90 1.27
CA TYR A 159 -10.26 14.16 1.98
C TYR A 159 -10.68 15.35 1.11
N LEU A 160 -11.58 16.21 1.60
CA LEU A 160 -11.98 17.42 0.87
C LEU A 160 -10.89 18.51 0.96
N LEU A 161 -10.53 18.90 2.18
CA LEU A 161 -9.48 19.89 2.46
C LEU A 161 -8.52 19.41 3.55
N ILE A 162 -9.02 18.68 4.55
CA ILE A 162 -8.24 18.32 5.73
C ILE A 162 -7.77 16.88 5.58
N ASN A 163 -6.47 16.66 5.38
CA ASN A 163 -5.83 15.34 5.39
C ASN A 163 -4.89 15.18 6.60
N LYS A 164 -4.36 13.97 6.80
CA LYS A 164 -3.43 13.68 7.92
C LYS A 164 -2.22 14.62 7.96
N THR A 165 -1.69 14.99 6.79
CA THR A 165 -0.54 15.91 6.67
C THR A 165 -0.87 17.29 7.22
N LEU A 166 -2.04 17.84 6.89
CA LEU A 166 -2.48 19.13 7.42
C LEU A 166 -2.74 19.06 8.93
N VAL A 167 -3.38 17.99 9.41
CA VAL A 167 -3.62 17.79 10.84
C VAL A 167 -2.30 17.75 11.61
N GLU A 168 -1.32 17.00 11.11
CA GLU A 168 0.00 16.91 11.74
C GLU A 168 0.77 18.24 11.68
N ALA A 169 0.68 18.98 10.56
CA ALA A 169 1.23 20.33 10.47
C ALA A 169 0.63 21.28 11.52
N MET A 170 -0.69 21.18 11.77
CA MET A 170 -1.36 21.96 12.81
C MET A 170 -0.93 21.54 14.22
N VAL A 171 -0.67 20.25 14.46
CA VAL A 171 -0.08 19.77 15.72
C VAL A 171 1.32 20.33 15.93
N LEU A 172 2.16 20.38 14.88
CA LEU A 172 3.46 21.02 14.94
C LEU A 172 3.34 22.53 15.20
N GLY A 173 2.37 23.22 14.59
CA GLY A 173 2.05 24.61 14.90
C GLY A 173 1.68 24.82 16.37
N LEU A 174 0.88 23.91 16.95
CA LEU A 174 0.56 23.91 18.37
C LEU A 174 1.82 23.74 19.24
N ILE A 175 2.71 22.81 18.87
CA ILE A 175 3.98 22.59 19.58
C ILE A 175 4.89 23.83 19.47
N ALA A 176 4.96 24.48 18.31
CA ALA A 176 5.76 25.69 18.08
C ALA A 176 5.26 26.89 18.91
N ALA A 177 3.95 27.00 19.11
CA ALA A 177 3.31 28.00 19.95
C ALA A 177 3.44 27.69 21.46
N THR A 178 3.71 26.43 21.83
CA THR A 178 3.77 26.01 23.22
C THR A 178 5.12 26.40 23.87
N PRO A 179 5.11 27.03 25.06
CA PRO A 179 6.34 27.29 25.80
C PRO A 179 7.08 26.00 26.16
N THR A 180 8.41 25.95 25.96
CA THR A 180 9.25 24.79 26.30
C THR A 180 9.21 24.45 27.81
N SER A 181 8.78 25.37 28.66
CA SER A 181 8.54 25.11 30.09
C SER A 181 7.39 24.15 30.37
N TRP A 182 6.51 23.93 29.39
CA TRP A 182 5.32 23.07 29.51
C TRP A 182 5.59 21.61 29.13
N THR A 183 6.78 21.28 28.62
CA THR A 183 7.16 19.90 28.30
C THR A 183 8.21 19.37 29.27
N PHE A 184 8.25 18.04 29.42
CA PHE A 184 9.37 17.33 30.03
C PHE A 184 10.35 16.93 28.93
N SER A 185 11.63 17.18 29.11
CA SER A 185 12.64 16.86 28.10
C SER A 185 14.03 16.66 28.69
N ILE A 186 14.82 15.80 28.04
CA ILE A 186 16.21 15.56 28.45
C ILE A 186 17.06 16.83 28.30
N TRP A 187 16.76 17.65 27.28
CA TRP A 187 17.42 18.94 27.07
C TRP A 187 17.31 19.88 28.28
N ARG A 188 16.21 19.81 29.04
CA ARG A 188 16.04 20.63 30.24
C ARG A 188 17.04 20.28 31.34
N LEU A 189 17.39 18.99 31.50
CA LEU A 189 18.42 18.56 32.45
C LEU A 189 19.80 19.04 32.01
N VAL A 190 20.10 18.90 30.72
CA VAL A 190 21.35 19.36 30.11
C VAL A 190 21.53 20.88 30.33
N ARG A 191 20.51 21.69 30.05
CA ARG A 191 20.54 23.15 30.27
C ARG A 191 20.72 23.54 31.74
N GLN A 192 20.11 22.82 32.68
CA GLN A 192 20.28 23.08 34.11
C GLN A 192 21.71 22.79 34.58
N SER A 193 22.34 21.75 34.06
CA SER A 193 23.74 21.43 34.36
C SER A 193 24.71 22.47 33.78
N PHE A 194 24.48 22.95 32.55
CA PHE A 194 25.29 24.02 31.96
C PHE A 194 25.10 25.38 32.66
N ALA A 195 23.88 25.73 33.08
CA ALA A 195 23.61 26.97 33.81
C ALA A 195 24.29 27.00 35.19
N LYS A 196 24.40 25.84 35.88
CA LYS A 196 25.15 25.71 37.13
C LYS A 196 26.66 25.93 36.94
N TYR A 197 27.20 25.53 35.79
CA TYR A 197 28.62 25.75 35.45
C TYR A 197 28.93 27.17 34.98
N ALA A 198 27.97 27.87 34.36
CA ALA A 198 28.12 29.24 33.90
C ALA A 198 27.91 30.30 35.01
N ALA A 199 27.14 29.98 36.06
CA ALA A 199 26.90 30.85 37.21
C ALA A 199 28.07 30.81 38.22
N GLY A 200 29.26 31.19 37.77
CA GLY A 200 30.42 31.40 38.64
C GLY A 200 30.36 32.75 39.37
N VAL A 201 29.42 32.93 40.31
CA VAL A 201 29.42 34.07 41.24
C VAL A 201 29.42 33.54 42.66
N SER A 202 30.55 33.66 43.35
CA SER A 202 30.68 33.37 44.78
C SER A 202 30.10 34.53 45.59
N VAL A 203 28.92 34.33 46.18
CA VAL A 203 28.36 35.26 47.18
C VAL A 203 28.95 34.92 48.56
N PRO A 204 29.42 35.91 49.35
CA PRO A 204 29.95 35.66 50.70
C PRO A 204 28.91 35.04 51.63
N ALA A 205 29.34 34.12 52.49
CA ALA A 205 28.48 33.34 53.39
C ALA A 205 27.63 34.18 54.37
N SER A 206 27.94 35.47 54.54
CA SER A 206 27.27 36.38 55.47
C SER A 206 25.94 36.96 54.98
N VAL A 207 25.52 36.69 53.73
CA VAL A 207 24.27 37.23 53.14
C VAL A 207 23.25 36.13 52.81
N ASN A 208 23.55 34.86 53.13
CA ASN A 208 22.65 33.74 52.88
C ASN A 208 21.66 33.63 54.05
N HIS A 209 20.54 34.36 53.98
CA HIS A 209 19.36 33.96 54.74
C HIS A 209 18.79 32.68 54.11
N ASP A 210 18.53 31.68 54.95
CA ASP A 210 18.14 30.31 54.62
C ASP A 210 17.18 30.20 53.42
N ALA A 211 17.74 29.97 52.23
CA ALA A 211 17.00 29.39 51.13
C ALA A 211 17.02 27.87 51.35
N PRO A 212 15.86 27.18 51.47
CA PRO A 212 15.85 25.73 51.52
C PRO A 212 16.56 25.20 50.28
N ALA A 213 17.58 24.38 50.48
CA ALA A 213 18.22 23.64 49.39
C ALA A 213 17.21 22.61 48.85
N ASP A 214 16.31 23.08 47.99
CA ASP A 214 15.33 22.24 47.33
C ASP A 214 16.08 21.41 46.28
N SER A 215 16.66 20.29 46.71
CA SER A 215 17.19 19.28 45.80
C SER A 215 16.07 18.95 44.81
N PRO A 216 16.31 18.95 43.48
CA PRO A 216 15.26 18.61 42.54
C PRO A 216 14.75 17.22 42.92
N GLN A 217 13.51 17.16 43.45
CA GLN A 217 12.86 15.91 43.87
C GLN A 217 13.13 14.87 42.79
N ARG A 218 13.65 13.68 43.16
CA ARG A 218 13.98 12.57 42.23
C ARG A 218 12.94 12.39 41.12
N ARG A 219 11.67 12.60 41.45
CA ARG A 219 10.51 12.60 40.56
C ARG A 219 10.61 13.56 39.35
N THR A 220 11.19 14.75 39.50
CA THR A 220 11.37 15.73 38.41
C THR A 220 12.49 15.32 37.46
N ILE A 221 13.57 14.72 37.99
CA ILE A 221 14.65 14.17 37.17
C ILE A 221 14.12 13.01 36.31
N VAL A 222 13.42 12.05 36.94
CA VAL A 222 12.80 10.92 36.23
C VAL A 222 11.85 11.38 35.11
N LYS A 223 11.01 12.40 35.37
CA LYS A 223 10.09 12.94 34.36
C LYS A 223 10.81 13.50 33.13
N ASN A 224 11.97 14.15 33.31
CA ASN A 224 12.73 14.71 32.18
C ASN A 224 13.53 13.64 31.40
N LEU A 225 13.64 12.41 31.88
CA LEU A 225 14.31 11.31 31.18
C LEU A 225 13.35 10.48 30.31
N ILE A 226 12.07 10.87 30.19
CA ILE A 226 11.07 10.09 29.45
C ILE A 226 11.40 9.88 27.96
N SER A 227 12.22 10.75 27.37
CA SER A 227 12.67 10.58 25.99
C SER A 227 13.61 9.39 25.81
N ILE A 228 14.34 8.95 26.85
CA ILE A 228 15.34 7.88 26.74
C ILE A 228 14.69 6.52 26.42
N PRO A 229 13.67 6.04 27.16
CA PRO A 229 12.97 4.81 26.79
C PRO A 229 12.38 4.87 25.39
N VAL A 230 11.79 6.01 25.00
CA VAL A 230 11.18 6.18 23.67
C VAL A 230 12.23 6.07 22.56
N ILE A 231 13.37 6.77 22.69
CA ILE A 231 14.47 6.65 21.70
C ILE A 231 15.04 5.22 21.70
N GLY A 232 15.17 4.59 22.87
CA GLY A 232 15.60 3.19 22.97
C GLY A 232 14.64 2.21 22.29
N THR A 233 13.34 2.41 22.44
CA THR A 233 12.30 1.62 21.75
C THR A 233 12.37 1.84 20.24
N MET A 234 12.64 3.07 19.77
CA MET A 234 12.83 3.37 18.35
C MET A 234 14.01 2.59 17.78
N ALA A 235 15.17 2.69 18.44
CA ALA A 235 16.38 1.99 18.01
C ALA A 235 16.15 0.47 17.98
N PHE A 236 15.49 -0.09 18.99
CA PHE A 236 15.12 -1.51 19.04
C PHE A 236 14.14 -1.90 17.91
N ALA A 237 13.10 -1.10 17.66
CA ALA A 237 12.13 -1.36 16.61
C ALA A 237 12.78 -1.34 15.22
N ILE A 238 13.66 -0.38 14.95
CA ILE A 238 14.45 -0.29 13.72
C ILE A 238 15.35 -1.52 13.58
N ALA A 239 16.12 -1.86 14.64
CA ALA A 239 16.99 -3.04 14.64
C ALA A 239 16.22 -4.34 14.38
N LYS A 240 15.05 -4.51 15.00
CA LYS A 240 14.18 -5.67 14.77
C LYS A 240 13.64 -5.74 13.34
N GLN A 241 13.27 -4.61 12.74
CA GLN A 241 12.61 -4.56 11.43
C GLN A 241 13.60 -4.60 10.24
N HIS A 242 14.85 -4.20 10.47
CA HIS A 242 15.89 -4.10 9.44
C HIS A 242 17.04 -5.13 9.64
N GLY A 243 16.88 -6.03 10.60
CA GLY A 243 17.80 -7.15 10.86
C GLY A 243 18.87 -6.78 11.88
N TRP A 244 18.81 -7.37 13.07
CA TRP A 244 19.97 -7.49 13.94
C TRP A 244 20.85 -8.56 13.29
N GLN A 245 22.02 -8.18 12.74
CA GLN A 245 22.97 -9.17 12.22
C GLN A 245 23.54 -9.97 13.40
N SER A 246 22.82 -11.01 13.78
CA SER A 246 23.27 -12.06 14.67
C SER A 246 24.31 -12.91 13.93
N HIS A 247 25.52 -13.03 14.49
CA HIS A 247 26.55 -13.92 13.95
C HIS A 247 26.10 -15.39 13.90
N GLU A 248 25.01 -15.74 14.61
CA GLU A 248 24.41 -17.07 14.63
C GLU A 248 23.54 -17.34 13.37
N GLU A 249 22.94 -16.30 12.77
CA GLU A 249 22.15 -16.42 11.53
C GLU A 249 23.04 -16.67 10.30
N ASP A 250 24.27 -16.16 10.27
CA ASP A 250 25.21 -16.39 9.16
C ASP A 250 25.78 -17.82 9.14
N ASP A 251 25.83 -18.51 10.30
CA ASP A 251 26.22 -19.91 10.39
C ASP A 251 25.06 -20.88 10.09
N LEU A 252 23.83 -20.49 10.43
CA LEU A 252 22.61 -21.25 10.10
C LEU A 252 22.24 -21.16 8.59
N ARG A 253 22.53 -20.04 7.93
CA ARG A 253 22.36 -19.87 6.48
C ARG A 253 23.25 -20.78 5.63
N ARG A 254 24.37 -21.27 6.17
CA ARG A 254 25.27 -22.20 5.45
C ARG A 254 24.82 -23.66 5.51
N HIS A 255 23.81 -24.00 6.33
CA HIS A 255 23.46 -25.40 6.63
C HIS A 255 21.98 -25.76 6.44
N VAL A 256 21.20 -24.98 5.70
CA VAL A 256 19.80 -25.33 5.44
C VAL A 256 19.49 -25.28 3.94
N ASP A 257 19.45 -26.46 3.32
CA ASP A 257 18.83 -26.69 2.02
C ASP A 257 17.30 -26.64 2.18
N GLY A 258 16.72 -25.51 1.80
CA GLY A 258 15.28 -25.33 1.85
C GLY A 258 14.89 -23.91 1.45
N ASN A 259 14.67 -23.69 0.15
CA ASN A 259 14.10 -22.46 -0.39
C ASN A 259 12.63 -22.31 0.08
N SER A 260 12.48 -21.74 1.26
CA SER A 260 11.27 -21.06 1.69
C SER A 260 11.72 -19.70 2.21
N GLU A 261 11.87 -18.75 1.29
CA GLU A 261 12.04 -17.33 1.61
C GLU A 261 10.76 -16.85 2.33
N PRO A 262 10.81 -16.45 3.61
CA PRO A 262 9.64 -15.95 4.30
C PRO A 262 9.62 -14.43 4.26
N THR A 263 8.43 -13.90 3.94
CA THR A 263 8.01 -12.50 4.10
C THR A 263 8.45 -11.55 2.99
N VAL A 264 7.73 -11.61 1.86
CA VAL A 264 7.55 -10.41 1.02
C VAL A 264 6.98 -9.33 1.95
N LYS A 265 7.78 -8.29 2.25
CA LYS A 265 7.27 -7.10 2.92
C LYS A 265 6.16 -6.54 2.03
N VAL A 266 4.91 -6.64 2.47
CA VAL A 266 3.71 -6.06 1.82
C VAL A 266 3.77 -4.53 1.91
N THR A 267 4.77 -3.94 1.27
CA THR A 267 5.02 -2.49 1.18
C THR A 267 5.52 -2.07 -0.19
N GLN A 268 5.86 -3.01 -1.08
CA GLN A 268 6.05 -2.68 -2.49
C GLN A 268 4.67 -2.56 -3.14
N ALA A 269 4.16 -1.33 -3.20
CA ALA A 269 3.36 -0.95 -4.35
C ALA A 269 4.16 -1.34 -5.61
N ALA A 270 3.50 -1.93 -6.60
CA ALA A 270 4.15 -2.43 -7.80
C ALA A 270 5.04 -1.33 -8.41
N ASP A 271 6.35 -1.50 -8.28
CA ASP A 271 7.33 -0.53 -8.74
C ASP A 271 7.68 -0.84 -10.18
N LEU A 272 7.09 -0.09 -11.11
CA LEU A 272 7.30 -0.24 -12.54
C LEU A 272 8.76 -0.16 -12.97
N SER A 273 9.64 0.47 -12.17
CA SER A 273 11.07 0.49 -12.46
C SER A 273 11.71 -0.90 -12.44
N GLN A 274 11.06 -1.87 -11.78
CA GLN A 274 11.48 -3.27 -11.74
C GLN A 274 11.05 -4.06 -12.97
N LEU A 275 10.15 -3.52 -13.82
CA LEU A 275 9.77 -4.15 -15.07
C LEU A 275 10.95 -4.09 -16.05
N LYS A 276 11.44 -5.27 -16.47
CA LYS A 276 12.56 -5.34 -17.42
C LYS A 276 12.15 -4.87 -18.81
N ARG A 277 10.99 -5.33 -19.27
CA ARG A 277 10.33 -4.95 -20.53
C ARG A 277 8.88 -5.47 -20.54
N PRO A 278 8.01 -4.87 -21.36
CA PRO A 278 6.68 -5.44 -21.62
C PRO A 278 6.79 -6.87 -22.20
N ILE A 279 5.81 -7.70 -21.86
CA ILE A 279 5.72 -9.06 -22.37
C ILE A 279 5.44 -9.04 -23.88
N PRO A 280 5.94 -10.02 -24.65
CA PRO A 280 5.62 -10.11 -26.07
C PRO A 280 4.14 -10.46 -26.28
N ALA A 281 3.63 -10.08 -27.45
CA ALA A 281 2.28 -10.39 -27.90
C ALA A 281 2.26 -11.53 -28.93
N GLY A 282 1.06 -12.07 -29.15
CA GLY A 282 0.69 -12.95 -30.25
C GLY A 282 -0.70 -12.58 -30.77
N LYS A 283 -1.28 -13.36 -31.68
CA LYS A 283 -2.59 -13.05 -32.29
C LYS A 283 -3.61 -14.18 -32.22
N ILE A 284 -4.83 -13.85 -31.82
CA ILE A 284 -6.00 -14.72 -32.03
C ILE A 284 -6.90 -14.04 -33.05
N GLY A 285 -6.97 -14.62 -34.26
CA GLY A 285 -7.53 -13.92 -35.42
C GLY A 285 -6.77 -12.61 -35.67
N ASP A 286 -7.49 -11.50 -35.77
CA ASP A 286 -6.90 -10.17 -35.95
C ASP A 286 -6.54 -9.46 -34.63
N ILE A 287 -6.77 -10.12 -33.50
CA ILE A 287 -6.64 -9.51 -32.18
C ILE A 287 -5.25 -9.78 -31.61
N GLU A 288 -4.45 -8.72 -31.47
CA GLU A 288 -3.15 -8.80 -30.81
C GLU A 288 -3.28 -8.81 -29.29
N ILE A 289 -2.86 -9.90 -28.65
CA ILE A 289 -2.97 -10.11 -27.21
C ILE A 289 -1.61 -10.47 -26.60
N GLY A 290 -1.35 -10.01 -25.37
CA GLY A 290 -0.15 -10.39 -24.62
C GLY A 290 -0.07 -11.90 -24.37
N ARG A 291 1.14 -12.46 -24.29
CA ARG A 291 1.33 -13.90 -23.99
C ARG A 291 0.85 -14.32 -22.59
N ILE A 292 0.58 -13.37 -21.70
CA ILE A 292 -0.23 -13.54 -20.49
C ILE A 292 -1.57 -12.81 -20.69
N ILE A 293 -2.65 -13.49 -20.29
CA ILE A 293 -4.00 -12.95 -20.13
C ILE A 293 -4.29 -12.85 -18.63
N CYS A 294 -4.76 -11.68 -18.18
CA CYS A 294 -5.17 -11.45 -16.80
C CYS A 294 -6.45 -12.24 -16.48
N GLY A 295 -6.31 -13.28 -15.66
CA GLY A 295 -7.39 -14.21 -15.31
C GLY A 295 -8.39 -13.59 -14.33
N GLY A 296 -9.68 -13.72 -14.63
CA GLY A 296 -10.71 -12.98 -13.90
C GLY A 296 -11.33 -13.66 -12.67
N ASN A 297 -10.91 -14.88 -12.31
CA ASN A 297 -11.49 -15.58 -11.15
C ASN A 297 -11.27 -14.82 -9.83
N LEU A 298 -10.06 -14.32 -9.61
CA LEU A 298 -9.72 -13.58 -8.38
C LEU A 298 -10.50 -12.27 -8.29
N ILE A 299 -10.58 -11.53 -9.41
CA ILE A 299 -11.39 -10.31 -9.56
C ILE A 299 -12.87 -10.58 -9.29
N SER A 300 -13.38 -11.74 -9.74
CA SER A 300 -14.78 -12.14 -9.50
C SER A 300 -15.01 -12.72 -8.10
N GLY A 301 -14.00 -12.71 -7.21
CA GLY A 301 -14.12 -13.18 -5.83
C GLY A 301 -14.17 -14.70 -5.65
N PHE A 302 -13.72 -15.47 -6.65
CA PHE A 302 -13.68 -16.93 -6.59
C PHE A 302 -12.25 -17.45 -6.37
N ALA A 303 -12.07 -18.27 -5.32
CA ALA A 303 -10.79 -18.91 -5.02
C ALA A 303 -10.90 -20.44 -4.99
N HIS A 304 -9.84 -21.09 -5.48
CA HIS A 304 -9.54 -22.49 -5.18
C HIS A 304 -8.75 -22.54 -3.87
N SER A 305 -9.46 -22.61 -2.74
CA SER A 305 -8.86 -22.40 -1.43
C SER A 305 -8.81 -23.64 -0.54
N ARG A 306 -9.33 -24.79 -1.02
CA ARG A 306 -9.38 -26.06 -0.27
C ARG A 306 -9.98 -25.83 1.13
N ASP A 307 -9.15 -25.93 2.17
CA ASP A 307 -9.54 -25.79 3.57
C ASP A 307 -9.63 -24.33 4.06
N LEU A 308 -9.11 -23.37 3.28
CA LEU A 308 -9.11 -21.95 3.65
C LEU A 308 -10.44 -21.29 3.27
N ILE A 309 -11.43 -21.44 4.15
CA ILE A 309 -12.81 -20.99 3.93
C ILE A 309 -12.98 -19.46 3.77
N TYR A 310 -12.01 -18.67 4.22
CA TYR A 310 -12.09 -17.21 4.18
C TYR A 310 -11.50 -16.57 2.91
N VAL A 311 -10.84 -17.34 2.04
CA VAL A 311 -10.10 -16.75 0.90
C VAL A 311 -11.04 -16.06 -0.09
N SER A 312 -12.21 -16.62 -0.37
CA SER A 312 -13.19 -15.96 -1.25
C SER A 312 -13.68 -14.63 -0.65
N GLN A 313 -13.87 -14.55 0.67
CA GLN A 313 -14.24 -13.31 1.34
C GLN A 313 -13.08 -12.30 1.35
N PHE A 314 -11.85 -12.78 1.53
CA PHE A 314 -10.65 -11.97 1.41
C PHE A 314 -10.55 -11.36 0.00
N LEU A 315 -10.71 -12.16 -1.06
CA LEU A 315 -10.67 -11.67 -2.44
C LEU A 315 -11.71 -10.60 -2.71
N LYS A 316 -12.96 -10.79 -2.26
CA LYS A 316 -14.04 -9.79 -2.42
C LYS A 316 -13.73 -8.48 -1.71
N ASN A 317 -13.04 -8.53 -0.58
CA ASN A 317 -12.62 -7.34 0.16
C ASN A 317 -11.34 -6.71 -0.42
N TYR A 318 -10.47 -7.51 -1.04
CA TYR A 318 -9.21 -7.07 -1.63
C TYR A 318 -9.44 -6.40 -2.99
N PHE A 319 -10.14 -7.09 -3.89
CA PHE A 319 -10.47 -6.63 -5.25
C PHE A 319 -11.66 -5.67 -5.24
N THR A 320 -11.48 -4.53 -4.58
CA THR A 320 -12.38 -3.38 -4.74
C THR A 320 -12.36 -2.85 -6.17
N SER A 321 -13.37 -2.09 -6.59
CA SER A 321 -13.43 -1.54 -7.95
C SER A 321 -12.14 -0.80 -8.33
N ASN A 322 -11.67 0.13 -7.48
CA ASN A 322 -10.42 0.86 -7.72
C ASN A 322 -9.21 -0.07 -7.82
N LYS A 323 -9.12 -1.08 -6.94
CA LYS A 323 -8.03 -2.06 -6.98
C LYS A 323 -8.01 -2.84 -8.29
N VAL A 324 -9.18 -3.21 -8.82
CA VAL A 324 -9.29 -3.90 -10.11
C VAL A 324 -8.84 -2.98 -11.25
N LEU A 325 -9.23 -1.71 -11.24
CA LEU A 325 -8.78 -0.74 -12.24
C LEU A 325 -7.26 -0.53 -12.19
N ASP A 326 -6.70 -0.35 -10.99
CA ASP A 326 -5.24 -0.23 -10.78
C ASP A 326 -4.50 -1.48 -11.30
N THR A 327 -5.07 -2.66 -11.05
CA THR A 327 -4.55 -3.94 -11.55
C THR A 327 -4.54 -3.95 -13.08
N PHE A 328 -5.59 -3.47 -13.74
CA PHE A 328 -5.66 -3.40 -15.20
C PHE A 328 -4.68 -2.40 -15.80
N TRP A 329 -4.52 -1.22 -15.20
CA TRP A 329 -3.51 -0.25 -15.64
C TRP A 329 -2.09 -0.82 -15.54
N LEU A 330 -1.79 -1.50 -14.43
CA LEU A 330 -0.51 -2.18 -14.24
C LEU A 330 -0.31 -3.31 -15.25
N CYS A 331 -1.35 -4.11 -15.52
CA CYS A 331 -1.32 -5.11 -16.58
C CYS A 331 -0.93 -4.50 -17.94
N GLU A 332 -1.58 -3.41 -18.35
CA GLU A 332 -1.28 -2.76 -19.64
C GLU A 332 0.18 -2.30 -19.74
N GLN A 333 0.71 -1.69 -18.69
CA GLN A 333 2.10 -1.23 -18.64
C GLN A 333 3.10 -2.39 -18.75
N CYS A 334 2.73 -3.57 -18.26
CA CYS A 334 3.51 -4.80 -18.42
C CYS A 334 3.31 -5.51 -19.76
N GLY A 335 2.46 -5.00 -20.66
CA GLY A 335 2.10 -5.64 -21.93
C GLY A 335 1.02 -6.72 -21.81
N ILE A 336 0.44 -6.91 -20.62
CA ILE A 336 -0.72 -7.79 -20.37
C ILE A 336 -1.96 -7.00 -20.77
N ASN A 337 -2.23 -6.94 -22.06
CA ASN A 337 -3.28 -6.08 -22.63
C ASN A 337 -4.66 -6.77 -22.73
N THR A 338 -4.85 -7.94 -22.12
CA THR A 338 -6.06 -8.76 -22.29
C THR A 338 -6.48 -9.40 -20.97
N THR A 339 -7.78 -9.43 -20.69
CA THR A 339 -8.36 -10.11 -19.54
C THR A 339 -9.47 -11.09 -19.92
N ALA A 340 -9.69 -12.09 -19.05
CA ALA A 340 -10.75 -13.07 -19.16
C ALA A 340 -11.68 -13.04 -17.92
N VAL A 341 -12.17 -11.85 -17.55
CA VAL A 341 -13.22 -11.69 -16.53
C VAL A 341 -14.56 -12.22 -17.04
N SER A 342 -15.33 -12.82 -16.13
CA SER A 342 -16.59 -13.49 -16.47
C SER A 342 -17.62 -12.53 -17.08
N ALA A 343 -18.40 -13.01 -18.08
CA ALA A 343 -19.50 -12.25 -18.69
C ALA A 343 -20.71 -12.13 -17.75
N ARG A 344 -20.54 -11.34 -16.68
CA ARG A 344 -21.54 -11.04 -15.66
C ARG A 344 -21.63 -9.53 -15.44
N PRO A 345 -22.78 -9.01 -14.96
CA PRO A 345 -22.98 -7.56 -14.81
C PRO A 345 -21.90 -6.84 -14.02
N GLU A 346 -21.46 -7.39 -12.89
CA GLU A 346 -20.47 -6.75 -12.01
C GLU A 346 -19.07 -6.62 -12.65
N PRO A 347 -18.41 -7.70 -13.14
CA PRO A 347 -17.14 -7.57 -13.83
C PRO A 347 -17.20 -6.73 -15.12
N VAL A 348 -18.31 -6.79 -15.85
CA VAL A 348 -18.51 -5.97 -17.05
C VAL A 348 -18.61 -4.48 -16.70
N ALA A 349 -19.30 -4.12 -15.61
CA ALA A 349 -19.34 -2.74 -15.14
C ALA A 349 -17.95 -2.20 -14.79
N LEU A 350 -17.05 -3.03 -14.24
CA LEU A 350 -15.66 -2.66 -13.97
C LEU A 350 -14.88 -2.40 -15.27
N LEU A 351 -15.03 -3.26 -16.27
CA LEU A 351 -14.42 -3.05 -17.60
C LEU A 351 -14.93 -1.78 -18.28
N GLN A 352 -16.24 -1.51 -18.18
CA GLN A 352 -16.81 -0.29 -18.73
C GLN A 352 -16.29 0.97 -18.03
N ASP A 353 -16.16 0.96 -16.71
CA ASP A 353 -15.54 2.08 -15.98
C ASP A 353 -14.07 2.24 -16.39
N TYR A 354 -13.35 1.13 -16.55
CA TYR A 354 -11.97 1.12 -17.02
C TYR A 354 -11.81 1.77 -18.41
N TRP A 355 -12.60 1.34 -19.39
CA TRP A 355 -12.56 1.92 -20.74
C TRP A 355 -13.01 3.38 -20.78
N LYS A 356 -14.00 3.78 -19.96
CA LYS A 356 -14.41 5.19 -19.83
C LYS A 356 -13.27 6.08 -19.32
N ARG A 357 -12.34 5.52 -18.54
CA ARG A 357 -11.14 6.21 -18.03
C ARG A 357 -9.95 6.15 -18.98
N GLY A 358 -10.13 5.63 -20.19
CA GLY A 358 -9.11 5.58 -21.24
C GLY A 358 -8.30 4.28 -21.30
N GLY A 359 -8.66 3.27 -20.51
CA GLY A 359 -8.05 1.95 -20.59
C GLY A 359 -8.26 1.28 -21.95
N THR A 360 -7.36 0.36 -22.32
CA THR A 360 -7.33 -0.32 -23.63
C THR A 360 -7.34 -1.86 -23.55
N MET A 361 -7.44 -2.42 -22.34
CA MET A 361 -7.57 -3.85 -22.10
C MET A 361 -8.61 -4.49 -23.02
N LYS A 362 -8.20 -5.54 -23.74
CA LYS A 362 -9.09 -6.38 -24.53
C LYS A 362 -9.77 -7.40 -23.64
N TRP A 363 -10.97 -7.80 -24.03
CA TRP A 363 -11.76 -8.74 -23.24
C TRP A 363 -12.07 -10.01 -24.05
N ILE A 364 -11.48 -11.13 -23.62
CA ILE A 364 -11.87 -12.47 -24.10
C ILE A 364 -12.91 -13.00 -23.09
N ALA A 365 -14.18 -12.85 -23.43
CA ALA A 365 -15.30 -13.08 -22.52
C ALA A 365 -15.58 -14.57 -22.29
N PRO A 366 -15.40 -15.11 -21.08
CA PRO A 366 -15.95 -16.42 -20.72
C PRO A 366 -17.47 -16.28 -20.57
N VAL A 367 -18.20 -16.90 -21.49
CA VAL A 367 -19.66 -16.89 -21.55
C VAL A 367 -20.26 -18.17 -20.93
N TYR A 368 -21.49 -18.04 -20.43
CA TYR A 368 -22.25 -19.07 -19.72
C TYR A 368 -23.58 -19.38 -20.43
N PRO A 369 -23.54 -19.82 -21.71
CA PRO A 369 -24.75 -20.19 -22.44
C PRO A 369 -25.48 -21.32 -21.71
N GLN A 370 -26.82 -21.25 -21.70
CA GLN A 370 -27.68 -22.28 -21.16
C GLN A 370 -28.20 -23.19 -22.29
N ASP A 371 -28.77 -24.34 -21.91
CA ASP A 371 -29.25 -25.33 -22.87
C ASP A 371 -30.45 -24.82 -23.69
N ASP A 372 -31.30 -24.00 -23.07
CA ASP A 372 -32.51 -23.40 -23.63
C ASP A 372 -32.31 -21.94 -24.09
N ASP A 373 -31.25 -21.28 -23.61
CA ASP A 373 -30.85 -19.94 -24.04
C ASP A 373 -29.32 -19.84 -24.14
N TYR A 374 -28.81 -20.16 -25.32
CA TYR A 374 -27.38 -20.02 -25.61
C TYR A 374 -26.99 -18.60 -26.04
N ARG A 375 -27.94 -17.68 -26.30
CA ARG A 375 -27.67 -16.39 -26.97
C ARG A 375 -27.53 -15.24 -26.00
N SER A 376 -28.41 -15.10 -25.01
CA SER A 376 -28.51 -13.85 -24.23
C SER A 376 -27.21 -13.46 -23.52
N ASN A 377 -26.46 -14.43 -22.98
CA ASN A 377 -25.19 -14.12 -22.32
C ASN A 377 -24.06 -13.75 -23.32
N ILE A 378 -24.12 -14.29 -24.54
CA ILE A 378 -23.18 -13.96 -25.62
C ILE A 378 -23.45 -12.55 -26.12
N ASP A 379 -24.71 -12.22 -26.36
CA ASP A 379 -25.14 -10.90 -26.79
C ASP A 379 -24.76 -9.86 -25.74
N PHE A 380 -25.05 -10.15 -24.47
CA PHE A 380 -24.58 -9.32 -23.36
C PHE A 380 -23.06 -9.09 -23.39
N ALA A 381 -22.25 -10.12 -23.59
CA ALA A 381 -20.79 -9.93 -23.63
C ALA A 381 -20.34 -9.06 -24.81
N ILE A 382 -20.84 -9.35 -26.01
CA ILE A 382 -20.43 -8.66 -27.24
C ILE A 382 -20.93 -7.22 -27.28
N ASP A 383 -22.18 -6.98 -26.90
CA ASP A 383 -22.78 -5.64 -26.84
C ASP A 383 -22.09 -4.74 -25.80
N ASN A 384 -21.39 -5.35 -24.84
CA ASN A 384 -20.58 -4.64 -23.85
C ASN A 384 -19.07 -4.65 -24.17
N GLY A 385 -18.66 -4.93 -25.42
CA GLY A 385 -17.30 -4.69 -25.88
C GLY A 385 -16.35 -5.89 -25.81
N ALA A 386 -16.85 -7.12 -25.72
CA ALA A 386 -16.01 -8.31 -25.83
C ALA A 386 -15.27 -8.34 -27.19
N SER A 387 -13.95 -8.51 -27.15
CA SER A 387 -13.13 -8.65 -28.35
C SER A 387 -13.17 -10.07 -28.91
N ALA A 388 -13.36 -11.06 -28.04
CA ALA A 388 -13.65 -12.46 -28.38
C ALA A 388 -14.56 -13.06 -27.31
N ALA A 389 -15.24 -14.16 -27.60
CA ALA A 389 -16.04 -14.88 -26.61
C ALA A 389 -15.72 -16.37 -26.62
N MET A 390 -15.83 -17.00 -25.45
CA MET A 390 -15.45 -18.39 -25.26
C MET A 390 -16.41 -19.10 -24.31
N ILE A 391 -16.89 -20.27 -24.71
CA ILE A 391 -17.71 -21.13 -23.83
C ILE A 391 -16.86 -21.48 -22.60
N MET A 392 -17.31 -21.09 -21.41
CA MET A 392 -16.58 -21.29 -20.15
C MET A 392 -16.34 -22.77 -19.85
N GLY A 393 -15.19 -23.09 -19.24
CA GLY A 393 -14.73 -24.48 -19.04
C GLY A 393 -15.75 -25.39 -18.36
N ASN A 394 -16.44 -24.89 -17.33
CA ASN A 394 -17.48 -25.66 -16.63
C ASN A 394 -18.68 -26.00 -17.52
N VAL A 395 -19.01 -25.13 -18.48
CA VAL A 395 -20.09 -25.35 -19.44
C VAL A 395 -19.62 -26.32 -20.52
N GLY A 396 -18.43 -26.11 -21.08
CA GLY A 396 -17.81 -27.00 -22.07
C GLY A 396 -17.72 -28.45 -21.58
N ASP A 397 -17.16 -28.66 -20.39
CA ASP A 397 -17.02 -30.00 -19.80
C ASP A 397 -18.38 -30.66 -19.51
N ARG A 398 -19.40 -29.88 -19.10
CA ARG A 398 -20.76 -30.38 -18.86
C ARG A 398 -21.44 -30.81 -20.16
N TRP A 399 -21.33 -29.99 -21.20
CA TRP A 399 -21.91 -30.28 -22.51
C TRP A 399 -21.23 -31.47 -23.19
N ALA A 400 -19.89 -31.55 -23.15
CA ALA A 400 -19.15 -32.69 -23.68
C ALA A 400 -19.53 -33.99 -22.95
N ARG A 401 -19.60 -33.97 -21.61
CA ARG A 401 -20.08 -35.10 -20.80
C ARG A 401 -21.50 -35.53 -21.16
N ALA A 402 -22.37 -34.59 -21.53
CA ALA A 402 -23.74 -34.85 -21.93
C ALA A 402 -23.91 -35.14 -23.44
N GLY A 403 -22.82 -35.18 -24.21
CA GLY A 403 -22.87 -35.40 -25.67
C GLY A 403 -23.51 -34.26 -26.47
N LYS A 404 -23.60 -33.05 -25.92
CA LYS A 404 -24.28 -31.88 -26.53
C LYS A 404 -23.40 -31.13 -27.54
N TYR A 405 -22.77 -31.87 -28.46
CA TYR A 405 -21.85 -31.27 -29.43
C TYR A 405 -22.56 -30.42 -30.49
N ASP A 406 -23.79 -30.77 -30.89
CA ASP A 406 -24.57 -29.95 -31.83
C ASP A 406 -24.89 -28.57 -31.26
N LEU A 407 -25.25 -28.50 -29.97
CA LEU A 407 -25.48 -27.25 -29.27
C LEU A 407 -24.18 -26.45 -29.12
N MET A 408 -23.07 -27.14 -28.82
CA MET A 408 -21.75 -26.53 -28.75
C MET A 408 -21.34 -25.90 -30.10
N ALA A 409 -21.49 -26.62 -31.20
CA ALA A 409 -21.23 -26.14 -32.55
C ALA A 409 -22.12 -24.93 -32.89
N THR A 410 -23.44 -25.05 -32.65
CA THR A 410 -24.39 -23.95 -32.86
C THR A 410 -24.02 -22.70 -32.06
N THR A 411 -23.56 -22.87 -30.82
CA THR A 411 -23.15 -21.77 -29.95
C THR A 411 -21.88 -21.10 -30.45
N ILE A 412 -20.89 -21.89 -30.90
CA ILE A 412 -19.64 -21.37 -31.49
C ILE A 412 -19.94 -20.61 -32.78
N ASP A 413 -20.73 -21.18 -33.68
CA ASP A 413 -21.15 -20.53 -34.93
C ASP A 413 -21.90 -19.22 -34.65
N TYR A 414 -22.72 -19.20 -33.60
CA TYR A 414 -23.40 -17.97 -33.18
C TYR A 414 -22.42 -16.88 -32.74
N ILE A 415 -21.42 -17.20 -31.90
CA ILE A 415 -20.37 -16.24 -31.53
C ILE A 415 -19.68 -15.67 -32.78
N LYS A 416 -19.31 -16.55 -33.72
CA LYS A 416 -18.65 -16.14 -34.97
C LYS A 416 -19.54 -15.25 -35.83
N SER A 417 -20.85 -15.55 -35.88
CA SER A 417 -21.83 -14.74 -36.62
C SER A 417 -21.97 -13.31 -36.07
N ARG A 418 -21.58 -13.08 -34.81
CA ARG A 418 -21.53 -11.76 -34.18
C ARG A 418 -20.23 -11.00 -34.47
N GLY A 419 -19.33 -11.57 -35.28
CA GLY A 419 -18.13 -10.91 -35.79
C GLY A 419 -16.91 -10.94 -34.88
N VAL A 420 -16.90 -11.81 -33.86
CA VAL A 420 -15.76 -11.97 -32.94
C VAL A 420 -15.26 -13.42 -32.95
N PRO A 421 -13.96 -13.68 -32.68
CA PRO A 421 -13.43 -15.04 -32.57
C PRO A 421 -14.12 -15.84 -31.47
N ALA A 422 -14.38 -17.13 -31.75
CA ALA A 422 -15.08 -18.03 -30.85
C ALA A 422 -14.16 -19.10 -30.26
N GLY A 423 -14.08 -19.13 -28.93
CA GLY A 423 -13.29 -20.12 -28.20
C GLY A 423 -14.11 -21.20 -27.51
N LEU A 424 -13.45 -22.29 -27.16
CA LEU A 424 -13.97 -23.29 -26.22
C LEU A 424 -12.97 -23.52 -25.09
N ALA A 425 -13.42 -23.38 -23.84
CA ALA A 425 -12.66 -23.81 -22.69
C ALA A 425 -13.10 -25.19 -22.20
N GLY A 426 -12.17 -25.93 -21.60
CA GLY A 426 -12.45 -27.19 -20.92
C GLY A 426 -11.35 -27.52 -19.90
N HIS A 427 -11.72 -28.14 -18.79
CA HIS A 427 -10.75 -28.72 -17.87
C HIS A 427 -10.38 -30.14 -18.32
N GLU A 428 -11.32 -30.84 -18.93
CA GLU A 428 -11.13 -32.22 -19.40
C GLU A 428 -10.67 -32.24 -20.85
N LEU A 429 -9.71 -33.12 -21.17
CA LEU A 429 -9.23 -33.28 -22.54
C LEU A 429 -10.34 -33.73 -23.49
N ALA A 430 -11.25 -34.58 -22.99
CA ALA A 430 -12.40 -35.09 -23.72
C ALA A 430 -13.29 -33.98 -24.29
N THR A 431 -13.36 -32.82 -23.64
CA THR A 431 -14.12 -31.66 -24.12
C THR A 431 -13.61 -31.17 -25.47
N VAL A 432 -12.29 -31.01 -25.61
CA VAL A 432 -11.69 -30.54 -26.86
C VAL A 432 -11.69 -31.64 -27.90
N GLN A 433 -11.38 -32.88 -27.51
CA GLN A 433 -11.42 -34.03 -28.42
C GLN A 433 -12.81 -34.24 -29.03
N GLY A 434 -13.86 -34.19 -28.20
CA GLY A 434 -15.24 -34.30 -28.65
C GLY A 434 -15.63 -33.16 -29.58
N ALA A 435 -15.23 -31.93 -29.26
CA ALA A 435 -15.50 -30.76 -30.10
C ALA A 435 -14.85 -30.88 -31.49
N GLU A 436 -13.60 -31.33 -31.57
CA GLU A 436 -12.90 -31.55 -32.84
C GLU A 436 -13.50 -32.72 -33.64
N GLN A 437 -13.82 -33.84 -32.97
CA GLN A 437 -14.46 -35.00 -33.61
C GLN A 437 -15.79 -34.65 -34.26
N HIS A 438 -16.59 -33.79 -33.61
CA HIS A 438 -17.88 -33.32 -34.11
C HIS A 438 -17.77 -32.02 -34.91
N ARG A 439 -16.55 -31.54 -35.19
CA ARG A 439 -16.29 -30.34 -36.00
C ARG A 439 -17.02 -29.09 -35.50
N CYS A 440 -17.03 -28.88 -34.19
CA CYS A 440 -17.72 -27.74 -33.55
C CYS A 440 -17.15 -26.36 -33.94
N GLY A 441 -16.00 -26.28 -34.61
CA GLY A 441 -15.58 -25.07 -35.31
C GLY A 441 -14.95 -23.95 -34.46
N ALA A 442 -14.48 -24.24 -33.24
CA ALA A 442 -13.80 -23.26 -32.39
C ALA A 442 -12.53 -22.72 -33.07
N ASP A 443 -12.28 -21.42 -32.92
CA ASP A 443 -11.11 -20.72 -33.46
C ASP A 443 -9.89 -20.85 -32.54
N PHE A 444 -10.10 -20.99 -31.23
CA PHE A 444 -9.05 -21.22 -30.23
C PHE A 444 -9.57 -22.05 -29.05
N TYR A 445 -8.66 -22.63 -28.28
CA TYR A 445 -8.98 -23.42 -27.09
C TYR A 445 -8.34 -22.86 -25.81
N MET A 446 -9.04 -22.99 -24.69
CA MET A 446 -8.47 -22.74 -23.36
C MET A 446 -8.53 -24.01 -22.51
N LYS A 447 -7.36 -24.55 -22.15
CA LYS A 447 -7.23 -25.87 -21.51
C LYS A 447 -6.32 -25.80 -20.31
N THR A 448 -6.67 -26.51 -19.25
CA THR A 448 -5.78 -26.63 -18.09
C THR A 448 -4.48 -27.27 -18.53
N LEU A 449 -3.34 -26.75 -18.08
CA LEU A 449 -2.04 -27.31 -18.43
C LEU A 449 -0.99 -26.90 -17.39
N HIS A 450 -0.55 -27.85 -16.58
CA HIS A 450 0.51 -27.68 -15.60
C HIS A 450 1.12 -29.03 -15.21
N CYS A 451 2.33 -29.01 -14.63
CA CYS A 451 2.94 -30.22 -14.08
C CYS A 451 2.16 -30.73 -12.87
N ARG A 452 2.31 -32.02 -12.55
CA ARG A 452 1.67 -32.70 -11.40
C ARG A 452 2.56 -32.75 -10.15
N ASP A 453 3.64 -31.96 -10.15
CA ASP A 453 4.61 -31.90 -9.06
C ASP A 453 4.27 -30.75 -8.11
N TYR A 454 3.27 -31.01 -7.25
CA TYR A 454 2.81 -30.13 -6.18
C TYR A 454 2.11 -30.95 -5.07
N TRP A 455 2.17 -30.48 -3.83
CA TRP A 455 1.82 -31.26 -2.62
C TRP A 455 0.41 -31.89 -2.62
N SER A 456 -0.59 -31.20 -3.17
CA SER A 456 -1.97 -31.68 -3.17
C SER A 456 -2.27 -32.71 -4.27
N TRP A 457 -1.38 -32.84 -5.25
CA TRP A 457 -1.43 -33.98 -6.17
C TRP A 457 -0.99 -35.24 -5.44
N LYS A 458 -1.90 -36.20 -5.31
CA LYS A 458 -1.66 -37.50 -4.68
C LYS A 458 -1.65 -38.59 -5.74
N PRO A 459 -0.51 -39.04 -6.26
CA PRO A 459 -0.44 -40.03 -7.35
C PRO A 459 -1.31 -41.27 -7.10
N GLU A 460 -1.31 -41.76 -5.87
CA GLU A 460 -2.05 -42.92 -5.36
C GLU A 460 -3.58 -42.73 -5.32
N GLN A 461 -4.07 -41.49 -5.24
CA GLN A 461 -5.50 -41.23 -5.22
C GLN A 461 -6.10 -41.49 -6.60
N LYS A 462 -7.20 -42.23 -6.69
CA LYS A 462 -7.92 -42.38 -7.97
C LYS A 462 -8.63 -41.08 -8.34
N LYS A 463 -8.45 -40.59 -9.59
CA LYS A 463 -9.07 -39.35 -10.10
C LYS A 463 -10.29 -39.68 -10.95
N ASP A 464 -11.29 -40.31 -10.33
CA ASP A 464 -12.53 -40.74 -11.00
C ASP A 464 -13.50 -39.60 -11.30
N LYS A 465 -13.40 -38.51 -10.54
CA LYS A 465 -14.23 -37.32 -10.73
C LYS A 465 -13.60 -36.44 -11.81
N LEU A 466 -14.45 -35.79 -12.61
CA LEU A 466 -14.00 -34.67 -13.43
C LEU A 466 -13.55 -33.54 -12.51
N ILE A 467 -12.68 -32.67 -13.02
CA ILE A 467 -12.17 -31.50 -12.28
C ILE A 467 -13.34 -30.64 -11.77
N ILE A 468 -14.41 -30.52 -12.55
CA ILE A 468 -15.61 -29.75 -12.19
C ILE A 468 -16.52 -30.42 -11.13
N ASP A 469 -16.24 -31.68 -10.79
CA ASP A 469 -16.94 -32.41 -9.72
C ASP A 469 -16.03 -32.62 -8.48
N ASN A 470 -14.78 -32.15 -8.53
CA ASN A 470 -13.78 -32.32 -7.47
C ASN A 470 -13.74 -31.16 -6.46
N TYR A 471 -14.59 -30.14 -6.57
CA TYR A 471 -14.51 -28.94 -5.73
C TYR A 471 -14.65 -29.18 -4.22
N SER A 472 -15.15 -30.32 -3.78
CA SER A 472 -15.21 -30.68 -2.35
C SER A 472 -13.85 -30.97 -1.74
N VAL A 473 -12.86 -31.39 -2.56
CA VAL A 473 -11.49 -31.68 -2.14
C VAL A 473 -10.50 -30.68 -2.76
N ASP A 474 -10.80 -30.24 -3.99
CA ASP A 474 -10.13 -29.17 -4.72
C ASP A 474 -8.59 -29.30 -4.75
N ASN A 475 -8.12 -30.52 -5.00
CA ASN A 475 -6.71 -30.87 -4.82
C ASN A 475 -5.95 -31.16 -6.13
N TYR A 476 -6.66 -31.25 -7.26
CA TYR A 476 -6.09 -31.38 -8.60
C TYR A 476 -6.88 -30.59 -9.64
N TRP A 477 -6.18 -30.06 -10.63
CA TRP A 477 -6.74 -29.18 -11.66
C TRP A 477 -6.31 -29.51 -13.10
N GLU A 478 -5.49 -30.55 -13.26
CA GLU A 478 -5.12 -31.16 -14.54
C GLU A 478 -4.93 -32.66 -14.30
N ARG A 479 -5.68 -33.50 -15.01
CA ARG A 479 -5.69 -34.96 -14.80
C ARG A 479 -4.71 -35.68 -15.71
N THR A 480 -4.63 -35.26 -16.97
CA THR A 480 -3.91 -35.95 -18.04
C THR A 480 -3.07 -34.96 -18.86
N PRO A 481 -2.07 -34.31 -18.24
CA PRO A 481 -1.27 -33.31 -18.94
C PRO A 481 -0.50 -33.94 -20.10
N GLU A 482 0.06 -35.14 -19.97
CA GLU A 482 0.83 -35.77 -21.04
C GLU A 482 -0.02 -36.08 -22.29
N GLU A 483 -1.23 -36.60 -22.09
CA GLU A 483 -2.21 -36.83 -23.18
C GLU A 483 -2.67 -35.51 -23.78
N THR A 484 -2.90 -34.49 -22.93
CA THR A 484 -3.28 -33.15 -23.39
C THR A 484 -2.21 -32.56 -24.29
N ILE A 485 -0.94 -32.64 -23.88
CA ILE A 485 0.21 -32.15 -24.65
C ILE A 485 0.32 -32.86 -25.99
N GLN A 486 0.22 -34.20 -25.99
CA GLN A 486 0.25 -34.98 -27.23
C GLN A 486 -0.90 -34.60 -28.17
N TYR A 487 -2.10 -34.37 -27.64
CA TYR A 487 -3.24 -33.98 -28.46
C TYR A 487 -3.10 -32.55 -29.00
N MET A 488 -2.57 -31.61 -28.20
CA MET A 488 -2.30 -30.23 -28.64
C MET A 488 -1.38 -30.18 -29.87
N GLU A 489 -0.41 -31.09 -29.99
CA GLU A 489 0.50 -31.18 -31.16
C GLU A 489 -0.25 -31.45 -32.48
N SER A 490 -1.40 -32.14 -32.42
CA SER A 490 -2.22 -32.47 -33.59
C SER A 490 -3.18 -31.35 -34.04
N ILE A 491 -3.31 -30.28 -33.26
CA ILE A 491 -4.30 -29.22 -33.49
C ILE A 491 -3.59 -27.94 -33.93
N ASP A 492 -3.93 -27.42 -35.12
CA ASP A 492 -3.37 -26.20 -35.71
C ASP A 492 -4.20 -24.95 -35.34
N LYS A 493 -4.56 -24.80 -34.05
CA LYS A 493 -5.31 -23.66 -33.51
C LYS A 493 -4.64 -23.08 -32.25
N PRO A 494 -4.78 -21.79 -31.95
CA PRO A 494 -4.17 -21.21 -30.75
C PRO A 494 -4.64 -21.88 -29.45
N TRP A 495 -3.70 -22.12 -28.53
CA TRP A 495 -3.98 -22.66 -27.20
C TRP A 495 -3.68 -21.65 -26.10
N ILE A 496 -4.66 -21.44 -25.22
CA ILE A 496 -4.54 -20.67 -23.99
C ILE A 496 -4.45 -21.67 -22.82
N ALA A 497 -3.28 -21.83 -22.21
CA ALA A 497 -3.14 -22.65 -21.02
C ALA A 497 -3.64 -21.91 -19.78
N PHE A 498 -4.50 -22.53 -18.97
CA PHE A 498 -4.97 -21.95 -17.71
C PHE A 498 -4.77 -22.88 -16.53
N LYS A 499 -4.92 -22.35 -15.31
CA LYS A 499 -4.51 -23.04 -14.07
C LYS A 499 -3.05 -23.50 -14.11
N THR A 500 -2.20 -22.80 -14.85
CA THR A 500 -0.76 -23.11 -15.01
C THR A 500 -0.01 -23.16 -13.68
N LEU A 501 -0.55 -22.49 -12.67
CA LEU A 501 -0.01 -22.42 -11.31
C LEU A 501 -0.67 -23.38 -10.31
N ALA A 502 -1.60 -24.24 -10.75
CA ALA A 502 -2.30 -25.22 -9.89
C ALA A 502 -2.84 -24.58 -8.58
N ALA A 503 -3.64 -23.52 -8.71
CA ALA A 503 -4.15 -22.72 -7.59
C ALA A 503 -3.05 -22.19 -6.64
N GLY A 504 -1.91 -21.78 -7.19
CA GLY A 504 -0.76 -21.27 -6.44
C GLY A 504 0.16 -22.37 -5.88
N ALA A 505 -0.12 -23.65 -6.15
CA ALA A 505 0.74 -24.75 -5.71
C ALA A 505 1.99 -24.94 -6.59
N VAL A 506 2.03 -24.34 -7.78
CA VAL A 506 3.17 -24.34 -8.69
C VAL A 506 3.66 -22.90 -8.89
N HIS A 507 4.95 -22.67 -8.65
CA HIS A 507 5.57 -21.36 -8.84
C HIS A 507 5.53 -20.89 -10.32
N PRO A 508 5.28 -19.60 -10.61
CA PRO A 508 5.23 -19.07 -11.98
C PRO A 508 6.38 -19.47 -12.89
N LYS A 509 7.64 -19.36 -12.41
CA LYS A 509 8.83 -19.81 -13.16
C LYS A 509 8.74 -21.24 -13.72
N LYS A 510 8.14 -22.16 -12.95
CA LYS A 510 7.95 -23.56 -13.36
C LYS A 510 6.69 -23.71 -14.22
N GLY A 511 5.58 -23.12 -13.79
CA GLY A 511 4.28 -23.24 -14.46
C GLY A 511 4.28 -22.63 -15.86
N PHE A 512 4.86 -21.43 -16.02
CA PHE A 512 4.92 -20.75 -17.31
C PHE A 512 5.82 -21.51 -18.29
N ARG A 513 7.04 -21.88 -17.86
CA ARG A 513 7.94 -22.69 -18.66
C ARG A 513 7.27 -23.98 -19.12
N TYR A 514 6.63 -24.70 -18.20
CA TYR A 514 5.92 -25.95 -18.52
C TYR A 514 4.82 -25.73 -19.58
N ALA A 515 4.01 -24.68 -19.46
CA ALA A 515 2.95 -24.40 -20.42
C ALA A 515 3.51 -24.08 -21.82
N PHE A 516 4.53 -23.20 -21.91
CA PHE A 516 5.09 -22.80 -23.20
C PHE A 516 5.96 -23.89 -23.85
N GLU A 517 6.79 -24.62 -23.11
CA GLU A 517 7.56 -25.75 -23.67
C GLU A 517 6.64 -26.83 -24.25
N ASN A 518 5.45 -27.01 -23.66
CA ASN A 518 4.50 -28.01 -24.10
C ASN A 518 3.40 -27.47 -25.03
N GLY A 519 3.66 -26.33 -25.69
CA GLY A 519 2.93 -25.94 -26.90
C GLY A 519 1.77 -24.96 -26.72
N ALA A 520 1.56 -24.41 -25.52
CA ALA A 520 0.64 -23.28 -25.35
C ALA A 520 1.14 -22.04 -26.10
N ASP A 521 0.23 -21.27 -26.69
CA ASP A 521 0.55 -19.99 -27.35
C ASP A 521 0.40 -18.80 -26.38
N PHE A 522 -0.52 -18.94 -25.43
CA PHE A 522 -0.82 -17.97 -24.37
C PHE A 522 -1.02 -18.69 -23.04
N ILE A 523 -0.91 -17.94 -21.94
CA ILE A 523 -1.34 -18.39 -20.62
C ILE A 523 -2.37 -17.44 -20.02
N CYS A 524 -3.34 -17.97 -19.28
CA CYS A 524 -4.31 -17.17 -18.52
C CYS A 524 -4.09 -17.41 -17.03
N VAL A 525 -3.70 -16.34 -16.33
CA VAL A 525 -3.14 -16.40 -14.98
C VAL A 525 -3.93 -15.48 -14.06
N GLY A 526 -4.47 -16.02 -12.97
CA GLY A 526 -5.02 -15.22 -11.89
C GLY A 526 -3.88 -14.68 -11.02
N MET A 527 -3.75 -13.36 -10.94
CA MET A 527 -2.64 -12.67 -10.28
C MET A 527 -3.18 -11.60 -9.34
N PHE A 528 -2.48 -11.36 -8.25
CA PHE A 528 -2.61 -10.11 -7.50
C PHE A 528 -1.76 -9.02 -8.17
N ASP A 529 -2.10 -7.76 -7.93
CA ASP A 529 -1.38 -6.60 -8.47
C ASP A 529 0.12 -6.62 -8.14
N TYR A 530 0.47 -7.02 -6.91
CA TYR A 530 1.88 -7.13 -6.50
C TYR A 530 2.64 -8.28 -7.19
N GLN A 531 1.97 -9.16 -7.93
CA GLN A 531 2.60 -10.25 -8.69
C GLN A 531 2.79 -9.90 -10.17
N ILE A 532 2.11 -8.88 -10.69
CA ILE A 532 2.05 -8.61 -12.14
C ILE A 532 3.44 -8.37 -12.74
N ILE A 533 4.25 -7.52 -12.11
CA ILE A 533 5.58 -7.18 -12.62
C ILE A 533 6.51 -8.40 -12.56
N GLU A 534 6.45 -9.15 -11.46
CA GLU A 534 7.23 -10.37 -11.31
C GLU A 534 6.85 -11.41 -12.37
N ASP A 535 5.56 -11.67 -12.56
CA ASP A 535 5.07 -12.63 -13.55
C ASP A 535 5.41 -12.21 -14.99
N ALA A 536 5.36 -10.90 -15.31
CA ALA A 536 5.81 -10.37 -16.60
C ALA A 536 7.33 -10.59 -16.81
N ASN A 537 8.13 -10.33 -15.78
CA ASN A 537 9.57 -10.56 -15.81
C ASN A 537 9.93 -12.05 -15.91
N ILE A 538 9.16 -12.92 -15.25
CA ILE A 538 9.33 -14.38 -15.33
C ILE A 538 8.98 -14.86 -16.74
N LEU A 539 7.86 -14.40 -17.31
CA LEU A 539 7.48 -14.77 -18.66
C LEU A 539 8.56 -14.38 -19.67
N THR A 540 9.02 -13.13 -19.65
CA THR A 540 10.05 -12.66 -20.57
C THR A 540 11.34 -13.45 -20.44
N ALA A 541 11.78 -13.75 -19.21
CA ALA A 541 12.93 -14.61 -18.97
C ALA A 541 12.74 -16.05 -19.48
N VAL A 542 11.53 -16.61 -19.38
CA VAL A 542 11.21 -17.94 -19.92
C VAL A 542 11.28 -17.94 -21.44
N LEU A 543 10.71 -16.93 -22.10
CA LEU A 543 10.65 -16.82 -23.55
C LEU A 543 12.00 -16.48 -24.20
N ASP A 544 12.84 -15.72 -23.49
CA ASP A 544 14.17 -15.34 -23.95
C ASP A 544 15.23 -16.43 -23.65
N ASP A 545 14.90 -17.46 -22.88
CA ASP A 545 15.84 -18.55 -22.59
C ASP A 545 16.12 -19.37 -23.86
N PRO A 546 17.37 -19.40 -24.36
CA PRO A 546 17.72 -20.17 -25.56
C PRO A 546 17.51 -21.68 -25.39
N LYS A 547 17.34 -22.17 -24.15
CA LYS A 547 17.01 -23.57 -23.84
C LYS A 547 15.51 -23.84 -23.87
N LEU A 548 14.66 -22.85 -24.11
CA LEU A 548 13.22 -23.06 -24.26
C LEU A 548 12.95 -23.97 -25.46
N ASN A 549 12.66 -25.23 -25.20
CA ASN A 549 12.38 -26.22 -26.23
C ASN A 549 10.88 -26.43 -26.34
N ARG A 550 10.26 -25.81 -27.35
CA ARG A 550 8.83 -25.97 -27.61
C ARG A 550 8.57 -27.22 -28.44
N ARG A 551 7.68 -28.10 -27.95
CA ARG A 551 7.17 -29.26 -28.69
C ARG A 551 6.36 -28.88 -29.92
N ARG A 552 5.69 -27.73 -29.85
CA ARG A 552 4.78 -27.22 -30.88
C ARG A 552 5.22 -25.83 -31.32
N ARG A 553 5.25 -25.61 -32.63
CA ARG A 553 5.48 -24.27 -33.21
C ARG A 553 4.45 -23.28 -32.67
N TRP A 554 4.81 -21.99 -32.65
CA TRP A 554 3.83 -20.93 -32.38
C TRP A 554 2.78 -20.92 -33.48
N ILE A 555 1.51 -20.95 -33.11
CA ILE A 555 0.40 -20.67 -34.03
C ILE A 555 -0.02 -19.21 -33.94
N ALA A 556 0.18 -18.61 -32.77
CA ALA A 556 -0.24 -17.25 -32.44
C ALA A 556 0.88 -16.35 -31.91
#